data_AF-A0A6L9EUY5-F1
#
_entry.id   AF-A0A6L9EUY5-F1
#
_cell.length_a   1.000
_cell.length_b   1.000
_cell.length_c   1.000
_cell.angle_alpha   90.00
_cell.angle_beta   90.00
_cell.angle_gamma   90.00
#
_symmetry.space_group_name_H-M   'P 1'
#
loop_
_entity.id
_entity.type
_entity.pdbx_description
1 polymer ?
#
loop_
_entity_poly.entity_id
_entity_poly.type
_entity_poly.pdbx_seq_one_letter_code
_entity_poly.pdbx_strand_id
1 'polypeptide(L)'
;MKNLRRVYISLGSNVGNKIENLKKAVHLLSLKVGEVSVCSGVYETPSWGFDSDDFLNACIALNTKLQPEEVLKTILEIENSLGRVRSESDSYQARTIDLDILFYEDEVINSQNLKIPHPQLQLRKFVLWPLREIAPSKIHPVFHKTISQLTDKCEDDSDIQLTSHLLGNGSANDFSKFNFIAIEGNIGSGKTSLATKIAADFNGKLILERFADNPFLPKFYEDQNRYAFPLEMSFLADRYQQFTDDTSQFDLFKDFMVSDYDIYKSLIFANVTLQKEEFELYRKLFNLMYREVKKPDLYVYLYQNTARLLQNIKKRGREYEQNIAPDYLEEIHKGYLNFIKTQTDLRVLIIDISEMDFVKSSYDYQSIIDRITNFTD
;
A
#
# COMPACT_ATOMS: atom_id res chain seq x y z
N MET A 1 -2.73 -31.78 15.21
CA MET A 1 -2.49 -30.42 14.68
C MET A 1 -1.46 -30.55 13.56
N LYS A 2 -1.77 -30.13 12.32
CA LYS A 2 -0.72 -30.08 11.27
C LYS A 2 0.29 -29.00 11.69
N ASN A 3 1.53 -29.40 11.99
CA ASN A 3 2.61 -28.46 12.23
C ASN A 3 2.83 -27.61 10.97
N LEU A 4 3.08 -26.31 11.17
CA LEU A 4 3.53 -25.42 10.09
C LEU A 4 4.87 -25.93 9.57
N ARG A 5 5.01 -25.98 8.25
CA ARG A 5 6.23 -26.40 7.55
C ARG A 5 6.77 -25.26 6.71
N ARG A 6 8.09 -25.13 6.67
CA ARG A 6 8.80 -24.05 5.98
C ARG A 6 9.05 -24.41 4.53
N VAL A 7 8.74 -23.48 3.64
CA VAL A 7 8.94 -23.59 2.19
C VAL A 7 9.74 -22.40 1.71
N TYR A 8 10.68 -22.64 0.80
CA TYR A 8 11.49 -21.61 0.15
C TYR A 8 11.10 -21.56 -1.32
N ILE A 9 10.76 -20.37 -1.79
CA ILE A 9 10.25 -20.14 -3.16
C ILE A 9 11.09 -19.03 -3.79
N SER A 10 11.58 -19.23 -5.01
CA SER A 10 12.13 -18.16 -5.84
C SER A 10 11.05 -17.51 -6.68
N LEU A 11 11.20 -16.21 -6.92
CA LEU A 11 10.33 -15.39 -7.75
C LEU A 11 11.16 -14.70 -8.82
N GLY A 12 10.67 -14.69 -10.07
CA GLY A 12 11.31 -14.00 -11.19
C GLY A 12 10.29 -13.25 -12.06
N SER A 13 10.62 -12.04 -12.50
CA SER A 13 9.78 -11.25 -13.43
C SER A 13 10.62 -10.41 -14.38
N ASN A 14 10.31 -10.46 -15.69
CA ASN A 14 10.99 -9.70 -16.74
C ASN A 14 10.06 -8.94 -17.69
N VAL A 15 8.73 -9.00 -17.51
CA VAL A 15 7.77 -8.36 -18.41
C VAL A 15 6.88 -7.39 -17.64
N GLY A 16 6.68 -6.19 -18.20
CA GLY A 16 5.78 -5.18 -17.66
C GLY A 16 6.33 -4.56 -16.36
N ASN A 17 5.46 -4.31 -15.38
CA ASN A 17 5.88 -3.74 -14.10
C ASN A 17 6.48 -4.82 -13.19
N LYS A 18 7.76 -5.15 -13.43
CA LYS A 18 8.51 -6.25 -12.80
C LYS A 18 8.37 -6.28 -11.27
N ILE A 19 8.59 -5.14 -10.61
CA ILE A 19 8.53 -5.05 -9.15
C ILE A 19 7.10 -5.26 -8.62
N GLU A 20 6.11 -4.71 -9.32
CA GLU A 20 4.70 -4.87 -8.96
C GLU A 20 4.25 -6.32 -9.11
N ASN A 21 4.75 -7.04 -10.12
CA ASN A 21 4.48 -8.46 -10.31
C ASN A 21 5.04 -9.28 -9.15
N LEU A 22 6.28 -9.02 -8.72
CA LEU A 22 6.90 -9.69 -7.58
C LEU A 22 6.10 -9.40 -6.29
N LYS A 23 5.72 -8.14 -6.03
CA LYS A 23 4.91 -7.77 -4.85
C LYS A 23 3.55 -8.47 -4.84
N LYS A 24 2.85 -8.50 -5.99
CA LYS A 24 1.58 -9.22 -6.13
C LYS A 24 1.74 -10.71 -5.88
N ALA A 25 2.83 -11.31 -6.37
CA ALA A 25 3.11 -12.72 -6.15
C ALA A 25 3.35 -13.03 -4.66
N VAL A 26 4.18 -12.24 -3.97
CA VAL A 26 4.41 -12.38 -2.52
C VAL A 26 3.10 -12.26 -1.75
N HIS A 27 2.25 -11.29 -2.09
CA HIS A 27 0.95 -11.12 -1.46
C HIS A 27 -0.01 -12.29 -1.71
N LEU A 28 -0.08 -12.81 -2.94
CA LEU A 28 -0.93 -13.95 -3.24
C LEU A 28 -0.42 -15.24 -2.56
N LEU A 29 0.89 -15.39 -2.43
CA LEU A 29 1.52 -16.48 -1.67
C LEU A 29 1.18 -16.36 -0.17
N SER A 30 1.21 -15.16 0.39
CA SER A 30 0.86 -14.93 1.80
C SER A 30 -0.59 -15.31 2.10
N LEU A 31 -1.50 -15.00 1.17
CA LEU A 31 -2.94 -15.29 1.32
C LEU A 31 -3.29 -16.76 1.07
N LYS A 32 -2.69 -17.38 0.06
CA LYS A 32 -3.13 -18.71 -0.43
C LYS A 32 -2.26 -19.86 0.03
N VAL A 33 -0.96 -19.62 0.26
CA VAL A 33 0.00 -20.67 0.60
C VAL A 33 0.29 -20.67 2.10
N GLY A 34 0.67 -19.53 2.66
CA GLY A 34 0.97 -19.42 4.08
C GLY A 34 1.73 -18.15 4.44
N GLU A 35 1.95 -17.94 5.73
CA GLU A 35 2.59 -16.74 6.27
C GLU A 35 4.02 -16.58 5.74
N VAL A 36 4.30 -15.47 5.04
CA VAL A 36 5.63 -15.14 4.56
C VAL A 36 6.48 -14.69 5.73
N SER A 37 7.46 -15.51 6.11
CA SER A 37 8.36 -15.27 7.25
C SER A 37 9.48 -14.29 6.94
N VAL A 38 9.98 -14.29 5.70
CA VAL A 38 11.08 -13.41 5.25
C VAL A 38 11.11 -13.34 3.74
N CYS A 39 11.49 -12.17 3.22
CA CYS A 39 11.78 -11.90 1.82
C CYS A 39 13.24 -11.47 1.70
N SER A 40 13.93 -11.87 0.64
CA SER A 40 15.23 -11.30 0.28
C SER A 40 15.06 -9.89 -0.28
N GLY A 41 16.18 -9.19 -0.47
CA GLY A 41 16.25 -8.09 -1.42
C GLY A 41 15.87 -8.51 -2.84
N VAL A 42 15.63 -7.51 -3.69
CA VAL A 42 15.33 -7.72 -5.12
C VAL A 42 16.63 -7.57 -5.90
N TYR A 43 16.98 -8.61 -6.66
CA TYR A 43 18.19 -8.68 -7.45
C TYR A 43 17.87 -8.58 -8.94
N GLU A 44 18.58 -7.71 -9.65
CA GLU A 44 18.49 -7.59 -11.10
C GLU A 44 19.58 -8.43 -11.78
N THR A 45 19.20 -9.15 -12.84
CA THR A 45 20.12 -9.95 -13.67
C THR A 45 19.81 -9.79 -15.17
N PRO A 46 20.83 -9.81 -16.05
CA PRO A 46 20.62 -9.70 -17.48
C PRO A 46 19.73 -10.81 -18.05
N SER A 47 19.02 -10.53 -19.14
CA SER A 47 18.32 -11.56 -19.89
C SER A 47 19.30 -12.43 -20.69
N TRP A 48 19.19 -13.75 -20.54
CA TRP A 48 20.06 -14.70 -21.25
C TRP A 48 19.59 -14.90 -22.70
N GLY A 49 20.39 -14.44 -23.66
CA GLY A 49 20.31 -14.87 -25.06
C GLY A 49 19.20 -14.25 -25.94
N PHE A 50 18.49 -13.23 -25.47
CA PHE A 50 17.49 -12.49 -26.25
C PHE A 50 17.49 -11.00 -25.87
N ASP A 51 17.17 -10.09 -26.82
CA ASP A 51 16.87 -8.68 -26.49
C ASP A 51 15.57 -8.61 -25.68
N SER A 52 15.69 -8.63 -24.36
CA SER A 52 14.57 -8.47 -23.42
C SER A 52 15.03 -7.73 -22.18
N ASP A 53 14.08 -7.08 -21.50
CA ASP A 53 14.35 -6.37 -20.24
C ASP A 53 14.97 -7.32 -19.20
N ASP A 54 15.82 -6.74 -18.34
CA ASP A 54 16.47 -7.46 -17.25
C ASP A 54 15.46 -8.12 -16.31
N PHE A 55 15.83 -9.25 -15.71
CA PHE A 55 14.99 -9.95 -14.74
C PHE A 55 15.14 -9.35 -13.36
N LEU A 56 14.03 -9.15 -12.66
CA LEU A 56 14.02 -8.98 -11.20
C LEU A 56 13.75 -10.33 -10.53
N ASN A 57 14.63 -10.71 -9.61
CA ASN A 57 14.62 -11.98 -8.91
C ASN A 57 14.62 -11.78 -7.39
N ALA A 58 13.95 -12.66 -6.68
CA ALA A 58 13.97 -12.70 -5.21
C ALA A 58 13.69 -14.11 -4.68
N CYS A 59 13.91 -14.32 -3.40
CA CYS A 59 13.49 -15.52 -2.68
C CYS A 59 12.66 -15.13 -1.46
N ILE A 60 11.66 -15.94 -1.15
CA ILE A 60 10.91 -15.85 0.10
C ILE A 60 10.97 -17.17 0.85
N ALA A 61 10.82 -17.09 2.17
CA ALA A 61 10.50 -18.26 2.98
C ALA A 61 9.14 -18.05 3.65
N LEU A 62 8.27 -19.05 3.58
CA LEU A 62 6.94 -19.01 4.18
C LEU A 62 6.65 -20.26 5.02
N ASN A 63 5.70 -20.14 5.94
CA ASN A 63 5.22 -21.22 6.79
C ASN A 63 3.82 -21.64 6.35
N THR A 64 3.66 -22.89 5.94
CA THR A 64 2.39 -23.41 5.39
C THR A 64 1.90 -24.67 6.11
N LYS A 65 0.60 -24.92 6.03
CA LYS A 65 -0.04 -26.20 6.43
C LYS A 65 -0.31 -27.10 5.21
N LEU A 66 -0.11 -26.59 4.00
CA LEU A 66 -0.32 -27.28 2.73
C LEU A 66 0.80 -28.28 2.47
N GLN A 67 0.47 -29.41 1.86
CA GLN A 67 1.45 -30.39 1.38
C GLN A 67 2.20 -29.86 0.14
N PRO A 68 3.39 -30.39 -0.19
CA PRO A 68 4.20 -29.92 -1.32
C PRO A 68 3.44 -29.84 -2.65
N GLU A 69 2.60 -30.83 -2.97
CA GLU A 69 1.80 -30.83 -4.20
C GLU A 69 0.68 -29.78 -4.19
N GLU A 70 0.10 -29.49 -3.02
CA GLU A 70 -0.90 -28.43 -2.86
C GLU A 70 -0.24 -27.06 -3.06
N VAL A 71 0.98 -26.86 -2.53
CA VAL A 71 1.77 -25.65 -2.75
C VAL A 71 2.06 -25.46 -4.23
N LEU A 72 2.54 -26.49 -4.93
CA LEU A 72 2.81 -26.44 -6.37
C LEU A 72 1.55 -26.03 -7.15
N LYS A 73 0.40 -26.66 -6.85
CA LYS A 73 -0.87 -26.33 -7.49
C LYS A 73 -1.24 -24.86 -7.28
N THR A 74 -1.14 -24.36 -6.05
CA THR A 74 -1.45 -22.96 -5.73
C THR A 74 -0.49 -21.99 -6.41
N ILE A 75 0.81 -22.32 -6.49
CA ILE A 75 1.79 -21.53 -7.22
C ILE A 75 1.42 -21.42 -8.70
N LEU A 76 1.12 -22.53 -9.36
CA LEU A 76 0.70 -22.54 -10.76
C LEU A 76 -0.58 -21.72 -10.97
N GLU A 77 -1.52 -21.75 -10.03
CA GLU A 77 -2.72 -20.89 -10.07
C GLU A 77 -2.37 -19.40 -9.95
N ILE A 78 -1.39 -19.05 -9.12
CA ILE A 78 -0.91 -17.67 -8.94
C ILE A 78 -0.24 -17.19 -10.23
N GLU A 79 0.68 -17.97 -10.80
CA GLU A 79 1.35 -17.66 -12.08
C GLU A 79 0.32 -17.43 -13.19
N ASN A 80 -0.65 -18.33 -13.33
CA ASN A 80 -1.72 -18.20 -14.32
C ASN A 80 -2.58 -16.94 -14.10
N SER A 81 -2.81 -16.56 -12.84
CA SER A 81 -3.60 -15.38 -12.50
C SER A 81 -2.87 -14.06 -12.78
N LEU A 82 -1.55 -14.04 -12.57
CA LEU A 82 -0.69 -12.88 -12.79
C LEU A 82 -0.22 -12.76 -14.25
N GLY A 83 -0.18 -13.87 -14.98
CA GLY A 83 0.22 -13.93 -16.39
C GLY A 83 -0.91 -13.67 -17.40
N ARG A 84 -2.12 -13.29 -16.98
CA ARG A 84 -3.26 -13.10 -17.91
C ARG A 84 -3.53 -11.62 -18.20
N VAL A 85 -2.90 -11.10 -19.25
CA VAL A 85 -3.47 -9.97 -20.01
C VAL A 85 -4.34 -10.57 -21.11
N ARG A 86 -5.66 -10.39 -21.03
CA ARG A 86 -6.54 -10.74 -22.17
C ARG A 86 -6.34 -9.66 -23.25
N SER A 87 -5.51 -9.94 -24.23
CA SER A 87 -5.47 -9.21 -25.51
C SER A 87 -5.96 -10.14 -26.63
N GLU A 88 -6.83 -9.64 -27.50
CA GLU A 88 -7.62 -10.38 -28.51
C GLU A 88 -6.80 -10.88 -29.73
N SER A 89 -5.61 -11.40 -29.55
CA SER A 89 -4.80 -11.90 -30.68
C SER A 89 -4.01 -13.16 -30.34
N ASP A 90 -4.32 -14.23 -31.07
CA ASP A 90 -3.64 -15.54 -31.08
C ASP A 90 -2.18 -15.44 -31.55
N SER A 91 -1.28 -14.94 -30.71
CA SER A 91 0.15 -15.28 -30.82
C SER A 91 0.86 -15.21 -29.47
N TYR A 92 1.63 -16.28 -29.20
CA TYR A 92 2.64 -16.48 -28.16
C TYR A 92 2.94 -15.28 -27.25
N GLN A 93 2.51 -15.32 -25.98
CA GLN A 93 2.77 -14.24 -25.01
C GLN A 93 3.71 -14.65 -23.87
N ALA A 94 4.64 -13.75 -23.58
CA ALA A 94 5.67 -13.86 -22.56
C ALA A 94 5.10 -13.94 -21.13
N ARG A 95 5.79 -14.66 -20.25
CA ARG A 95 5.39 -14.91 -18.86
C ARG A 95 5.71 -13.70 -17.98
N THR A 96 4.74 -13.24 -17.19
CA THR A 96 4.88 -12.05 -16.33
C THR A 96 5.54 -12.34 -14.98
N ILE A 97 5.38 -13.55 -14.45
CA ILE A 97 5.96 -14.01 -13.17
C ILE A 97 6.28 -15.51 -13.28
N ASP A 98 7.37 -15.92 -12.65
CA ASP A 98 7.82 -17.31 -12.53
C ASP A 98 8.09 -17.61 -11.04
N LEU A 99 7.57 -18.72 -10.54
CA LEU A 99 7.58 -19.11 -9.13
C LEU A 99 8.01 -20.57 -8.98
N ASP A 100 9.20 -20.79 -8.41
CA ASP A 100 9.77 -22.13 -8.24
C ASP A 100 9.91 -22.51 -6.77
N ILE A 101 9.48 -23.72 -6.40
CA ILE A 101 9.73 -24.28 -5.06
C ILE A 101 11.19 -24.77 -4.99
N LEU A 102 12.01 -24.10 -4.18
CA LEU A 102 13.42 -24.45 -3.98
C LEU A 102 13.58 -25.56 -2.95
N PHE A 103 12.90 -25.44 -1.82
CA PHE A 103 12.96 -26.38 -0.70
C PHE A 103 11.59 -26.47 -0.02
N TYR A 104 11.26 -27.65 0.49
CA TYR A 104 10.15 -27.87 1.40
C TYR A 104 10.72 -28.63 2.61
N GLU A 105 10.97 -27.91 3.69
CA GLU A 105 11.77 -28.39 4.83
C GLU A 105 13.09 -29.03 4.34
N ASP A 106 13.40 -30.23 4.83
CA ASP A 106 14.53 -31.07 4.41
C ASP A 106 14.07 -32.24 3.50
N GLU A 107 12.85 -32.16 2.95
CA GLU A 107 12.30 -33.24 2.13
C GLU A 107 13.03 -33.39 0.79
N VAL A 108 13.19 -34.64 0.34
CA VAL A 108 13.66 -34.98 -1.00
C VAL A 108 12.52 -35.66 -1.74
N ILE A 109 11.92 -34.93 -2.68
CA ILE A 109 10.79 -35.38 -3.48
C ILE A 109 11.25 -35.52 -4.92
N ASN A 110 10.98 -36.68 -5.52
CA ASN A 110 11.23 -36.95 -6.92
C ASN A 110 10.00 -37.62 -7.53
N SER A 111 8.98 -36.81 -7.82
CA SER A 111 7.78 -37.25 -8.52
C SER A 111 7.81 -36.79 -9.98
N GLN A 112 6.83 -37.22 -10.78
CA GLN A 112 6.71 -36.77 -12.16
C GLN A 112 6.45 -35.27 -12.28
N ASN A 113 5.77 -34.68 -11.28
CA ASN A 113 5.29 -33.30 -11.33
C ASN A 113 6.08 -32.36 -10.40
N LEU A 114 6.83 -32.89 -9.42
CA LEU A 114 7.53 -32.08 -8.43
C LEU A 114 8.89 -32.69 -8.06
N LYS A 115 9.94 -31.87 -8.13
CA LYS A 115 11.29 -32.22 -7.69
C LYS A 115 11.77 -31.22 -6.65
N ILE A 116 12.00 -31.69 -5.43
CA ILE A 116 12.49 -30.90 -4.30
C ILE A 116 13.71 -31.63 -3.70
N PRO A 117 14.81 -30.92 -3.39
CA PRO A 117 15.10 -29.54 -3.76
C PRO A 117 15.09 -29.31 -5.28
N HIS A 118 14.89 -28.06 -5.71
CA HIS A 118 14.88 -27.73 -7.13
C HIS A 118 16.20 -28.17 -7.82
N PRO A 119 16.16 -28.99 -8.88
CA PRO A 119 17.34 -29.74 -9.36
C PRO A 119 18.49 -28.89 -9.91
N GLN A 120 18.20 -27.64 -10.28
CA GLN A 120 19.18 -26.71 -10.86
C GLN A 120 19.49 -25.51 -9.96
N LEU A 121 19.01 -25.47 -8.71
CA LEU A 121 19.18 -24.30 -7.85
C LEU A 121 20.67 -23.96 -7.63
N GLN A 122 21.53 -24.98 -7.52
CA GLN A 122 22.97 -24.85 -7.31
C GLN A 122 23.74 -24.26 -8.50
N LEU A 123 23.11 -24.20 -9.68
CA LEU A 123 23.73 -23.74 -10.92
C LEU A 123 23.37 -22.29 -11.26
N ARG A 124 22.51 -21.65 -10.47
CA ARG A 124 21.89 -20.36 -10.82
C ARG A 124 22.18 -19.33 -9.74
N LYS A 125 22.98 -18.32 -10.08
CA LYS A 125 23.39 -17.25 -9.17
C LYS A 125 22.20 -16.40 -8.73
N PHE A 126 21.27 -16.12 -9.65
CA PHE A 126 20.04 -15.36 -9.38
C PHE A 126 19.08 -16.05 -8.39
N VAL A 127 19.26 -17.35 -8.13
CA VAL A 127 18.54 -18.09 -7.08
C VAL A 127 19.38 -18.13 -5.79
N LEU A 128 20.66 -18.47 -5.90
CA LEU A 128 21.54 -18.68 -4.75
C LEU A 128 21.84 -17.42 -3.96
N TRP A 129 21.94 -16.25 -4.60
CA TRP A 129 22.21 -14.99 -3.91
C TRP A 129 21.04 -14.52 -3.04
N PRO A 130 19.81 -14.38 -3.57
CA PRO A 130 18.67 -14.04 -2.73
C PRO A 130 18.38 -15.13 -1.67
N LEU A 131 18.59 -16.41 -1.99
CA LEU A 131 18.41 -17.49 -1.00
C LEU A 131 19.47 -17.44 0.11
N ARG A 132 20.72 -17.09 -0.21
CA ARG A 132 21.80 -16.92 0.79
C ARG A 132 21.47 -15.83 1.79
N GLU A 133 20.80 -14.76 1.37
CA GLU A 133 20.39 -13.67 2.26
C GLU A 133 19.43 -14.16 3.35
N ILE A 134 18.43 -14.95 2.97
CA ILE A 134 17.37 -15.39 3.89
C ILE A 134 17.66 -16.72 4.60
N ALA A 135 18.57 -17.53 4.07
CA ALA A 135 18.83 -18.89 4.54
C ALA A 135 20.29 -19.36 4.35
N PRO A 136 21.30 -18.60 4.83
CA PRO A 136 22.72 -18.90 4.55
C PRO A 136 23.15 -20.26 5.09
N SER A 137 22.62 -20.66 6.26
CA SER A 137 22.94 -21.90 6.96
C SER A 137 22.09 -23.10 6.53
N LYS A 138 21.08 -22.93 5.65
CA LYS A 138 20.23 -24.02 5.20
C LYS A 138 21.08 -25.07 4.49
N ILE A 139 21.00 -26.31 4.93
CA ILE A 139 21.76 -27.43 4.35
C ILE A 139 20.94 -28.02 3.22
N HIS A 140 21.56 -28.17 2.05
CA HIS A 140 20.95 -28.89 0.95
C HIS A 140 20.93 -30.40 1.27
N PRO A 141 19.76 -31.07 1.30
CA PRO A 141 19.65 -32.45 1.79
C PRO A 141 20.39 -33.48 0.92
N VAL A 142 20.58 -33.20 -0.37
CA VAL A 142 21.37 -34.07 -1.28
C VAL A 142 22.87 -33.75 -1.29
N PHE A 143 23.28 -32.48 -1.40
CA PHE A 143 24.70 -32.12 -1.50
C PHE A 143 25.40 -31.99 -0.14
N HIS A 144 24.65 -31.95 0.96
CA HIS A 144 25.15 -31.76 2.33
C HIS A 144 26.05 -30.53 2.48
N LYS A 145 25.76 -29.47 1.73
CA LYS A 145 26.43 -28.17 1.79
C LYS A 145 25.42 -27.10 2.19
N THR A 146 25.89 -26.10 2.91
CA THR A 146 25.08 -24.90 3.20
C THR A 146 24.82 -24.10 1.92
N ILE A 147 23.76 -23.31 1.89
CA ILE A 147 23.50 -22.39 0.77
C ILE A 147 24.69 -21.47 0.56
N SER A 148 25.30 -20.91 1.63
CA SER A 148 26.52 -20.10 1.47
C SER A 148 27.65 -20.84 0.74
N GLN A 149 27.92 -22.10 1.10
CA GLN A 149 28.94 -22.90 0.42
C GLN A 149 28.58 -23.25 -1.03
N LEU A 150 27.29 -23.36 -1.36
CA LEU A 150 26.84 -23.56 -2.74
C LEU A 150 26.97 -22.27 -3.55
N THR A 151 26.60 -21.12 -2.98
CA THR A 151 26.78 -19.80 -3.59
C THR A 151 28.25 -19.53 -3.91
N ASP A 152 29.17 -19.80 -2.96
CA ASP A 152 30.61 -19.57 -3.15
C ASP A 152 31.25 -20.50 -4.21
N LYS A 153 30.59 -21.61 -4.56
CA LYS A 153 31.04 -22.60 -5.55
C LYS A 153 30.25 -22.55 -6.86
N CYS A 154 29.35 -21.59 -7.02
CA CYS A 154 28.55 -21.47 -8.23
C CYS A 154 29.44 -20.95 -9.36
N GLU A 155 29.43 -21.66 -10.50
CA GLU A 155 30.21 -21.31 -11.69
C GLU A 155 29.51 -20.29 -12.59
N ASP A 156 28.26 -19.91 -12.28
CA ASP A 156 27.49 -18.89 -12.99
C ASP A 156 28.13 -17.51 -12.81
N ASP A 157 28.61 -16.96 -13.93
CA ASP A 157 29.31 -15.68 -14.01
C ASP A 157 28.39 -14.49 -14.31
N SER A 158 27.07 -14.71 -14.36
CA SER A 158 26.08 -13.66 -14.59
C SER A 158 26.26 -12.48 -13.63
N ASP A 159 26.10 -11.27 -14.16
CA ASP A 159 26.03 -10.07 -13.34
C ASP A 159 24.76 -10.12 -12.47
N ILE A 160 24.92 -9.81 -11.19
CA ILE A 160 23.82 -9.72 -10.23
C ILE A 160 23.97 -8.44 -9.43
N GLN A 161 22.91 -7.63 -9.41
CA GLN A 161 22.92 -6.35 -8.73
C GLN A 161 21.75 -6.28 -7.75
N LEU A 162 22.03 -5.91 -6.51
CA LEU A 162 20.97 -5.61 -5.54
C LEU A 162 20.33 -4.28 -5.93
N THR A 163 19.01 -4.28 -6.10
CA THR A 163 18.25 -3.07 -6.43
C THR A 163 17.80 -2.34 -5.17
N SER A 164 17.33 -1.11 -5.30
CA SER A 164 16.68 -0.36 -4.21
C SER A 164 15.24 -0.80 -3.94
N HIS A 165 14.71 -1.76 -4.71
CA HIS A 165 13.34 -2.24 -4.53
C HIS A 165 13.21 -3.15 -3.30
N LEU A 166 12.07 -3.03 -2.62
CA LEU A 166 11.71 -3.85 -1.47
C LEU A 166 10.42 -4.63 -1.78
N LEU A 167 10.38 -5.92 -1.41
CA LEU A 167 9.20 -6.80 -1.60
C LEU A 167 8.21 -6.75 -0.45
N GLY A 168 8.36 -5.77 0.44
CA GLY A 168 7.77 -5.83 1.77
C GLY A 168 8.57 -6.84 2.58
N ASN A 169 9.36 -6.35 3.53
CA ASN A 169 9.89 -7.24 4.54
C ASN A 169 8.69 -7.78 5.32
N GLY A 170 8.77 -9.02 5.81
CA GLY A 170 7.98 -9.45 6.97
C GLY A 170 8.25 -8.61 8.24
N SER A 171 8.88 -7.43 8.14
CA SER A 171 8.76 -6.38 9.13
C SER A 171 7.31 -5.96 9.15
N ALA A 172 6.60 -6.35 10.21
CA ALA A 172 5.29 -5.82 10.55
C ALA A 172 5.23 -4.33 10.19
N ASN A 173 4.27 -3.96 9.34
CA ASN A 173 3.95 -2.57 9.03
C ASN A 173 4.00 -1.74 10.32
N ASP A 174 5.09 -1.01 10.53
CA ASP A 174 5.35 -0.40 11.83
C ASP A 174 4.91 1.06 11.81
N PHE A 175 3.82 1.32 12.53
CA PHE A 175 3.28 2.65 12.75
C PHE A 175 3.87 3.34 13.99
N SER A 176 4.70 2.65 14.79
CA SER A 176 5.22 3.16 16.07
C SER A 176 6.08 4.43 15.94
N LYS A 177 6.59 4.71 14.73
CA LYS A 177 7.32 5.95 14.42
C LYS A 177 6.44 7.18 14.25
N PHE A 178 5.12 7.02 14.21
CA PHE A 178 4.16 8.11 14.10
C PHE A 178 3.29 8.16 15.34
N ASN A 179 3.13 9.33 15.96
CA ASN A 179 2.14 9.54 17.01
C ASN A 179 0.79 9.98 16.43
N PHE A 180 0.81 10.68 15.29
CA PHE A 180 -0.39 11.18 14.64
C PHE A 180 -0.26 11.19 13.11
N ILE A 181 -1.21 10.56 12.42
CA ILE A 181 -1.32 10.54 10.96
C ILE A 181 -2.66 11.14 10.56
N ALA A 182 -2.65 12.07 9.60
CA ALA A 182 -3.86 12.59 8.98
C ALA A 182 -4.00 12.05 7.55
N ILE A 183 -5.12 11.38 7.27
CA ILE A 183 -5.48 10.91 5.94
C ILE A 183 -6.38 11.93 5.27
N GLU A 184 -5.90 12.51 4.18
CA GLU A 184 -6.51 13.65 3.50
C GLU A 184 -6.77 13.39 2.02
N GLY A 185 -7.60 14.23 1.41
CA GLY A 185 -8.06 14.02 0.04
C GLY A 185 -9.48 14.51 -0.25
N ASN A 186 -9.83 14.46 -1.53
CA ASN A 186 -11.10 15.01 -2.03
C ASN A 186 -12.33 14.21 -1.55
N ILE A 187 -13.53 14.76 -1.75
CA ILE A 187 -14.80 14.11 -1.43
C ILE A 187 -14.91 12.83 -2.26
N GLY A 188 -15.11 11.68 -1.60
CA GLY A 188 -15.17 10.38 -2.28
C GLY A 188 -13.82 9.69 -2.52
N SER A 189 -12.70 10.21 -2.01
CA SER A 189 -11.38 9.56 -2.17
C SER A 189 -11.16 8.32 -1.29
N GLY A 190 -12.00 8.07 -0.29
CA GLY A 190 -11.89 6.90 0.59
C GLY A 190 -11.11 7.10 1.89
N LYS A 191 -10.84 8.35 2.30
CA LYS A 191 -10.17 8.71 3.57
C LYS A 191 -10.69 7.92 4.77
N THR A 192 -12.00 8.00 5.03
CA THR A 192 -12.66 7.31 6.15
C THR A 192 -12.42 5.82 6.11
N SER A 193 -12.48 5.20 4.93
CA SER A 193 -12.22 3.76 4.75
C SER A 193 -10.77 3.41 5.09
N LEU A 194 -9.80 4.21 4.63
CA LEU A 194 -8.39 3.96 4.90
C LEU A 194 -8.06 4.15 6.38
N ALA A 195 -8.47 5.27 6.98
CA ALA A 195 -8.25 5.57 8.39
C ALA A 195 -8.87 4.51 9.30
N THR A 196 -10.10 4.06 9.00
CA THR A 196 -10.78 3.00 9.76
C THR A 196 -10.02 1.68 9.70
N LYS A 197 -9.56 1.28 8.50
CA LYS A 197 -8.76 0.04 8.34
C LYS A 197 -7.44 0.14 9.09
N ILE A 198 -6.71 1.25 8.97
CA ILE A 198 -5.45 1.47 9.70
C ILE A 198 -5.68 1.39 11.22
N ALA A 199 -6.70 2.06 11.74
CA ALA A 199 -6.99 2.03 13.17
C ALA A 199 -7.31 0.61 13.67
N ALA A 200 -8.08 -0.16 12.90
CA ALA A 200 -8.43 -1.53 13.24
C ALA A 200 -7.23 -2.49 13.18
N ASP A 201 -6.44 -2.41 12.10
CA ASP A 201 -5.36 -3.36 11.83
C ASP A 201 -4.11 -3.10 12.70
N PHE A 202 -3.89 -1.85 13.13
CA PHE A 202 -2.70 -1.42 13.86
C PHE A 202 -2.98 -0.83 15.25
N ASN A 203 -4.17 -1.09 15.81
CA ASN A 203 -4.57 -0.60 17.14
C ASN A 203 -4.46 0.94 17.30
N GLY A 204 -4.75 1.69 16.25
CA GLY A 204 -4.78 3.15 16.27
C GLY A 204 -6.03 3.73 16.93
N LYS A 205 -5.93 4.93 17.51
CA LYS A 205 -7.08 5.76 17.90
C LYS A 205 -7.63 6.43 16.65
N LEU A 206 -8.85 6.09 16.27
CA LEU A 206 -9.53 6.65 15.10
C LEU A 206 -10.22 7.97 15.43
N ILE A 207 -9.94 9.02 14.65
CA ILE A 207 -10.61 10.32 14.73
C ILE A 207 -11.36 10.55 13.42
N LEU A 208 -12.69 10.58 13.47
CA LEU A 208 -13.55 10.76 12.29
C LEU A 208 -14.14 12.15 12.23
N GLU A 209 -14.19 12.72 11.02
CA GLU A 209 -14.87 13.98 10.75
C GLU A 209 -16.38 13.88 11.03
N ARG A 210 -16.89 14.82 11.85
CA ARG A 210 -18.32 14.96 12.16
C ARG A 210 -18.96 15.92 11.15
N PHE A 211 -19.60 15.38 10.11
CA PHE A 211 -20.35 16.18 9.13
C PHE A 211 -21.84 15.83 9.04
N ALA A 212 -22.26 14.67 9.55
CA ALA A 212 -23.61 14.12 9.32
C ALA A 212 -24.72 14.98 9.97
N ASP A 213 -24.45 15.55 11.15
CA ASP A 213 -25.43 16.32 11.92
C ASP A 213 -25.44 17.82 11.57
N ASN A 214 -24.69 18.23 10.54
CA ASN A 214 -24.55 19.64 10.20
C ASN A 214 -25.80 20.18 9.47
N PRO A 215 -26.55 21.13 10.06
CA PRO A 215 -27.81 21.62 9.49
C PRO A 215 -27.63 22.51 8.25
N PHE A 216 -26.41 22.99 7.98
CA PHE A 216 -26.09 23.82 6.83
C PHE A 216 -25.62 23.00 5.62
N LEU A 217 -25.14 21.77 5.83
CA LEU A 217 -24.54 20.98 4.75
C LEU A 217 -25.55 20.64 3.63
N PRO A 218 -26.77 20.15 3.90
CA PRO A 218 -27.76 19.98 2.83
C PRO A 218 -28.10 21.29 2.12
N LYS A 219 -28.26 22.38 2.89
CA LYS A 219 -28.63 23.72 2.37
C LYS A 219 -27.53 24.33 1.50
N PHE A 220 -26.27 24.05 1.80
CA PHE A 220 -25.12 24.44 0.98
C PHE A 220 -25.17 23.82 -0.40
N TYR A 221 -25.56 22.54 -0.51
CA TYR A 221 -25.71 21.90 -1.81
C TYR A 221 -26.92 22.41 -2.60
N GLU A 222 -27.89 23.05 -1.95
CA GLU A 222 -29.00 23.75 -2.61
C GLU A 222 -28.63 25.18 -3.05
N ASP A 223 -27.91 25.93 -2.20
CA ASP A 223 -27.50 27.31 -2.45
C ASP A 223 -26.14 27.61 -1.77
N GLN A 224 -25.05 27.40 -2.51
CA GLN A 224 -23.70 27.59 -1.99
C GLN A 224 -23.43 29.04 -1.57
N ASN A 225 -23.89 30.01 -2.35
CA ASN A 225 -23.61 31.44 -2.09
C ASN A 225 -24.19 31.88 -0.75
N ARG A 226 -25.38 31.38 -0.39
CA ARG A 226 -26.03 31.75 0.86
C ARG A 226 -25.51 31.00 2.08
N TYR A 227 -25.09 29.74 1.92
CA TYR A 227 -24.82 28.85 3.04
C TYR A 227 -23.35 28.44 3.20
N ALA A 228 -22.44 28.83 2.29
CA ALA A 228 -21.01 28.50 2.40
C ALA A 228 -20.40 29.05 3.70
N PHE A 229 -20.57 30.34 3.99
CA PHE A 229 -20.01 30.94 5.20
C PHE A 229 -20.47 30.27 6.52
N PRO A 230 -21.78 30.12 6.80
CA PRO A 230 -22.22 29.46 8.03
C PRO A 230 -21.79 27.98 8.07
N LEU A 231 -21.75 27.28 6.93
CA LEU A 231 -21.25 25.91 6.87
C LEU A 231 -19.76 25.84 7.24
N GLU A 232 -18.91 26.62 6.60
CA GLU A 232 -17.46 26.59 6.85
C GLU A 232 -17.12 27.00 8.29
N MET A 233 -17.86 27.97 8.85
CA MET A 233 -17.72 28.37 10.26
C MET A 233 -18.13 27.24 11.22
N SER A 234 -19.23 26.53 10.92
CA SER A 234 -19.64 25.38 11.73
C SER A 234 -18.60 24.25 11.68
N PHE A 235 -18.05 23.94 10.51
CA PHE A 235 -16.97 22.96 10.40
C PHE A 235 -15.71 23.37 11.15
N LEU A 236 -15.32 24.64 11.11
CA LEU A 236 -14.17 25.14 11.85
C LEU A 236 -14.35 24.95 13.37
N ALA A 237 -15.52 25.31 13.90
CA ALA A 237 -15.84 25.16 15.31
C ALA A 237 -15.86 23.69 15.74
N ASP A 238 -16.60 22.84 15.00
CA ASP A 238 -16.72 21.42 15.31
C ASP A 238 -15.38 20.70 15.26
N ARG A 239 -14.57 20.96 14.22
CA ARG A 239 -13.25 20.33 14.08
C ARG A 239 -12.28 20.77 15.18
N TYR A 240 -12.31 22.04 15.61
CA TYR A 240 -11.45 22.51 16.70
C TYR A 240 -11.88 21.95 18.05
N GLN A 241 -13.18 21.91 18.33
CA GLN A 241 -13.72 21.30 19.55
C GLN A 241 -13.33 19.82 19.62
N GLN A 242 -13.60 19.08 18.55
CA GLN A 242 -13.24 17.67 18.44
C GLN A 242 -11.73 17.46 18.62
N PHE A 243 -10.90 18.28 17.97
CA PHE A 243 -9.46 18.16 18.10
C PHE A 243 -8.99 18.39 19.54
N THR A 244 -9.54 19.41 20.20
CA THR A 244 -9.23 19.73 21.61
C THR A 244 -9.62 18.58 22.53
N ASP A 245 -10.80 17.99 22.33
CA ASP A 245 -11.28 16.85 23.12
C ASP A 245 -10.45 15.58 22.87
N ASP A 246 -10.17 15.27 21.60
CA ASP A 246 -9.52 14.02 21.20
C ASP A 246 -8.00 14.03 21.42
N THR A 247 -7.35 15.20 21.43
CA THR A 247 -5.90 15.30 21.70
C THR A 247 -5.53 15.57 23.15
N SER A 248 -6.47 16.06 23.97
CA SER A 248 -6.26 16.23 25.41
C SER A 248 -6.39 14.92 26.19
N GLN A 249 -7.19 13.98 25.68
CA GLN A 249 -7.31 12.64 26.25
C GLN A 249 -6.19 11.73 25.76
N PHE A 250 -5.14 11.60 26.57
CA PHE A 250 -4.16 10.53 26.44
C PHE A 250 -4.85 9.19 26.62
N ASP A 251 -5.10 8.49 25.51
CA ASP A 251 -5.50 7.10 25.56
C ASP A 251 -4.24 6.26 25.80
N LEU A 252 -4.03 5.86 27.05
CA LEU A 252 -2.85 5.10 27.49
C LEU A 252 -2.70 3.73 26.79
N PHE A 253 -3.71 3.27 26.06
CA PHE A 253 -3.74 1.94 25.43
C PHE A 253 -3.64 1.96 23.90
N LYS A 254 -3.48 3.14 23.30
CA LYS A 254 -3.40 3.29 21.83
C LYS A 254 -1.99 3.66 21.40
N ASP A 255 -1.52 2.98 20.36
CA ASP A 255 -0.14 3.09 19.89
C ASP A 255 0.10 4.42 19.13
N PHE A 256 -0.93 4.89 18.40
CA PHE A 256 -0.90 6.16 17.66
C PHE A 256 -2.32 6.65 17.34
N MET A 257 -2.45 7.88 16.83
CA MET A 257 -3.69 8.44 16.32
C MET A 257 -3.72 8.44 14.79
N VAL A 258 -4.87 8.11 14.21
CA VAL A 258 -5.14 8.26 12.78
C VAL A 258 -6.47 8.98 12.57
N SER A 259 -6.45 10.07 11.80
CA SER A 259 -7.64 10.82 11.44
C SER A 259 -7.98 10.70 9.96
N ASP A 260 -9.26 10.83 9.62
CA ASP A 260 -9.72 10.90 8.22
C ASP A 260 -9.84 12.34 7.66
N TYR A 261 -9.30 13.30 8.42
CA TYR A 261 -9.14 14.70 8.05
C TYR A 261 -8.05 15.36 8.91
N ASP A 262 -7.51 16.47 8.42
CA ASP A 262 -6.74 17.47 9.13
C ASP A 262 -7.55 18.77 9.19
N ILE A 263 -7.39 19.55 10.26
CA ILE A 263 -8.15 20.79 10.41
C ILE A 263 -7.88 21.78 9.27
N TYR A 264 -6.72 21.75 8.62
CA TYR A 264 -6.37 22.65 7.52
C TYR A 264 -7.28 22.51 6.30
N LYS A 265 -7.98 21.37 6.18
CA LYS A 265 -9.08 21.20 5.23
C LYS A 265 -10.09 22.35 5.26
N SER A 266 -10.38 22.88 6.45
CA SER A 266 -11.24 24.06 6.64
C SER A 266 -10.80 25.23 5.76
N LEU A 267 -9.51 25.55 5.76
CA LEU A 267 -8.99 26.67 4.99
C LEU A 267 -9.04 26.40 3.48
N ILE A 268 -8.81 25.15 3.07
CA ILE A 268 -8.88 24.73 1.66
C ILE A 268 -10.30 24.89 1.13
N PHE A 269 -11.29 24.37 1.84
CA PHE A 269 -12.70 24.43 1.42
C PHE A 269 -13.22 25.86 1.45
N ALA A 270 -12.89 26.63 2.49
CA ALA A 270 -13.23 28.05 2.58
C ALA A 270 -12.65 28.87 1.42
N ASN A 271 -11.42 28.61 0.99
CA ASN A 271 -10.81 29.32 -0.14
C ASN A 271 -11.52 29.06 -1.47
N VAL A 272 -12.14 27.88 -1.61
CA VAL A 272 -12.88 27.51 -2.83
C VAL A 272 -14.32 28.01 -2.81
N THR A 273 -14.94 28.06 -1.63
CA THR A 273 -16.39 28.31 -1.50
C THR A 273 -16.75 29.73 -1.11
N LEU A 274 -15.89 30.45 -0.37
CA LEU A 274 -16.20 31.77 0.17
C LEU A 274 -15.81 32.89 -0.79
N GLN A 275 -16.57 33.98 -0.72
CA GLN A 275 -16.19 35.23 -1.37
C GLN A 275 -14.94 35.82 -0.69
N LYS A 276 -14.25 36.72 -1.39
CA LYS A 276 -12.95 37.24 -0.94
C LYS A 276 -13.00 37.85 0.47
N GLU A 277 -14.00 38.67 0.75
CA GLU A 277 -14.16 39.34 2.05
C GLU A 277 -14.46 38.34 3.17
N GLU A 278 -15.31 37.35 2.90
CA GLU A 278 -15.66 36.26 3.82
C GLU A 278 -14.45 35.36 4.11
N PHE A 279 -13.70 35.00 3.06
CA PHE A 279 -12.49 34.20 3.17
C PHE A 279 -11.42 34.90 4.00
N GLU A 280 -11.23 36.20 3.82
CA GLU A 280 -10.26 36.97 4.62
C GLU A 280 -10.61 37.01 6.11
N LEU A 281 -11.90 37.11 6.44
CA LEU A 281 -12.37 36.98 7.82
C LEU A 281 -12.16 35.55 8.35
N TYR A 282 -12.58 34.55 7.58
CA TYR A 282 -12.44 33.14 7.92
C TYR A 282 -10.98 32.76 8.19
N ARG A 283 -10.06 33.18 7.31
CA ARG A 283 -8.62 32.93 7.42
C ARG A 283 -8.05 33.51 8.71
N LYS A 284 -8.48 34.70 9.13
CA LYS A 284 -8.06 35.29 10.41
C LYS A 284 -8.48 34.43 11.60
N LEU A 285 -9.73 33.97 11.62
CA LEU A 285 -10.26 33.10 12.67
C LEU A 285 -9.55 31.74 12.68
N PHE A 286 -9.42 31.12 11.50
CA PHE A 286 -8.69 29.87 11.32
C PHE A 286 -7.26 29.97 11.87
N ASN A 287 -6.51 31.03 11.53
CA ASN A 287 -5.13 31.18 11.99
C ASN A 287 -4.99 31.34 13.51
N LEU A 288 -6.00 31.90 14.18
CA LEU A 288 -6.02 31.98 15.64
C LEU A 288 -6.18 30.57 16.25
N MET A 289 -7.13 29.80 15.73
CA MET A 289 -7.45 28.46 16.22
C MET A 289 -6.37 27.43 15.87
N TYR A 290 -5.80 27.51 14.66
CA TYR A 290 -4.83 26.55 14.15
C TYR A 290 -3.49 26.55 14.88
N ARG A 291 -3.14 27.66 15.55
CA ARG A 291 -1.88 27.77 16.31
C ARG A 291 -1.77 26.77 17.46
N GLU A 292 -2.89 26.40 18.05
CA GLU A 292 -2.95 25.52 19.23
C GLU A 292 -3.16 24.05 18.85
N VAL A 293 -3.44 23.77 17.57
CA VAL A 293 -3.71 22.42 17.06
C VAL A 293 -2.39 21.68 16.84
N LYS A 294 -2.25 20.51 17.46
CA LYS A 294 -1.17 19.55 17.21
C LYS A 294 -1.15 19.13 15.73
N LYS A 295 0.01 19.20 15.10
CA LYS A 295 0.18 18.82 13.69
C LYS A 295 0.38 17.32 13.55
N PRO A 296 -0.05 16.71 12.43
CA PRO A 296 0.27 15.32 12.15
C PRO A 296 1.76 15.16 11.89
N ASP A 297 2.31 14.04 12.37
CA ASP A 297 3.67 13.62 12.04
C ASP A 297 3.76 13.18 10.58
N LEU A 298 2.65 12.76 9.98
CA LEU A 298 2.53 12.43 8.56
C LEU A 298 1.17 12.86 8.01
N TYR A 299 1.20 13.66 6.95
CA TYR A 299 0.04 14.06 6.17
C TYR A 299 -0.04 13.20 4.90
N VAL A 300 -1.00 12.29 4.81
CA VAL A 300 -1.18 11.39 3.66
C VAL A 300 -2.27 11.94 2.75
N TYR A 301 -1.90 12.44 1.58
CA TYR A 301 -2.86 12.92 0.59
C TYR A 301 -3.20 11.82 -0.43
N LEU A 302 -4.46 11.39 -0.42
CA LEU A 302 -5.02 10.44 -1.38
C LEU A 302 -5.48 11.19 -2.64
N TYR A 303 -4.64 11.15 -3.68
CA TYR A 303 -4.99 11.61 -5.01
C TYR A 303 -5.92 10.59 -5.68
N GLN A 304 -7.03 11.06 -6.23
CA GLN A 304 -8.00 10.23 -6.95
C GLN A 304 -8.61 11.08 -8.07
N ASN A 305 -8.74 10.50 -9.26
CA ASN A 305 -9.29 11.22 -10.41
C ASN A 305 -10.79 11.52 -10.23
N THR A 306 -11.25 12.61 -10.85
CA THR A 306 -12.63 13.13 -10.70
C THR A 306 -13.70 12.12 -11.12
N ALA A 307 -13.44 11.32 -12.16
CA ALA A 307 -14.39 10.29 -12.60
C ALA A 307 -14.64 9.23 -11.50
N ARG A 308 -13.58 8.75 -10.85
CA ARG A 308 -13.66 7.81 -9.73
C ARG A 308 -14.27 8.44 -8.48
N LEU A 309 -13.93 9.70 -8.16
CA LEU A 309 -14.56 10.42 -7.04
C LEU A 309 -16.08 10.45 -7.19
N LEU A 310 -16.58 10.82 -8.37
CA LEU A 310 -18.02 10.87 -8.66
C LEU A 310 -18.67 9.48 -8.58
N GLN A 311 -18.00 8.42 -9.05
CA GLN A 311 -18.48 7.05 -8.89
C GLN A 311 -18.61 6.66 -7.41
N ASN A 312 -17.62 7.00 -6.59
CA ASN A 312 -17.63 6.72 -5.16
C ASN A 312 -18.72 7.51 -4.42
N ILE A 313 -18.93 8.78 -4.77
CA ILE A 313 -19.99 9.63 -4.22
C ILE A 313 -21.37 9.06 -4.57
N LYS A 314 -21.59 8.67 -5.83
CA LYS A 314 -22.84 8.02 -6.26
C LYS A 314 -23.09 6.73 -5.51
N LYS A 315 -22.08 5.87 -5.40
CA LYS A 315 -22.17 4.60 -4.66
C LYS A 315 -22.46 4.80 -3.17
N ARG A 316 -21.95 5.88 -2.56
CA ARG A 316 -22.19 6.23 -1.15
C ARG A 316 -23.62 6.66 -0.89
N GLY A 317 -24.32 7.20 -1.89
CA GLY A 317 -25.78 7.39 -1.86
C GLY A 317 -26.30 8.48 -0.91
N ARG A 318 -25.47 9.44 -0.48
CA ARG A 318 -25.95 10.60 0.30
C ARG A 318 -26.72 11.52 -0.63
N GLU A 319 -27.98 11.79 -0.30
CA GLU A 319 -28.92 12.54 -1.16
C GLU A 319 -28.36 13.92 -1.57
N TYR A 320 -27.80 14.66 -0.62
CA TYR A 320 -27.27 16.00 -0.84
C TYR A 320 -25.97 16.06 -1.65
N GLU A 321 -25.25 14.95 -1.83
CA GLU A 321 -24.00 14.92 -2.61
C GLU A 321 -24.20 14.47 -4.07
N GLN A 322 -25.41 13.99 -4.44
CA GLN A 322 -25.63 13.35 -5.75
C GLN A 322 -25.45 14.29 -6.95
N ASN A 323 -25.59 15.60 -6.73
CA ASN A 323 -25.53 16.63 -7.76
C ASN A 323 -24.22 17.44 -7.71
N ILE A 324 -23.17 16.94 -7.05
CA ILE A 324 -21.87 17.61 -7.02
C ILE A 324 -21.33 17.75 -8.45
N ALA A 325 -21.00 18.98 -8.83
CA ALA A 325 -20.39 19.29 -10.12
C ALA A 325 -18.93 18.78 -10.17
N PRO A 326 -18.47 18.22 -11.31
CA PRO A 326 -17.07 17.84 -11.49
C PRO A 326 -16.10 19.01 -11.25
N ASP A 327 -16.43 20.21 -11.74
CA ASP A 327 -15.59 21.41 -11.61
C ASP A 327 -15.35 21.78 -10.14
N TYR A 328 -16.34 21.57 -9.26
CA TYR A 328 -16.17 21.81 -7.83
C TYR A 328 -15.12 20.86 -7.23
N LEU A 329 -15.10 19.59 -7.63
CA LEU A 329 -14.08 18.64 -7.19
C LEU A 329 -12.70 19.03 -7.72
N GLU A 330 -12.59 19.52 -8.95
CA GLU A 330 -11.34 20.01 -9.53
C GLU A 330 -10.79 21.25 -8.80
N GLU A 331 -11.65 22.20 -8.41
CA GLU A 331 -11.22 23.36 -7.62
C GLU A 331 -10.72 22.97 -6.22
N ILE A 332 -11.41 22.02 -5.56
CA ILE A 332 -10.92 21.46 -4.29
C ILE A 332 -9.57 20.75 -4.49
N HIS A 333 -9.42 20.03 -5.61
CA HIS A 333 -8.16 19.37 -5.96
C HIS A 333 -7.00 20.36 -6.06
N LYS A 334 -7.20 21.46 -6.80
CA LYS A 334 -6.23 22.56 -6.90
C LYS A 334 -5.91 23.16 -5.53
N GLY A 335 -6.93 23.31 -4.69
CA GLY A 335 -6.80 23.80 -3.31
C GLY A 335 -5.84 22.93 -2.48
N TYR A 336 -6.01 21.61 -2.50
CA TYR A 336 -5.08 20.68 -1.81
C TYR A 336 -3.67 20.74 -2.39
N LEU A 337 -3.49 20.71 -3.71
CA LEU A 337 -2.17 20.77 -4.31
C LEU A 337 -1.44 22.08 -4.00
N ASN A 338 -2.18 23.20 -3.98
CA ASN A 338 -1.61 24.48 -3.58
C ASN A 338 -1.16 24.47 -2.12
N PHE A 339 -2.02 23.97 -1.21
CA PHE A 339 -1.68 23.81 0.20
C PHE A 339 -0.40 22.98 0.39
N ILE A 340 -0.36 21.78 -0.20
CA ILE A 340 0.78 20.87 -0.09
C ILE A 340 2.07 21.53 -0.57
N LYS A 341 2.02 22.29 -1.68
CA LYS A 341 3.19 23.03 -2.20
C LYS A 341 3.67 24.14 -1.27
N THR A 342 2.76 24.78 -0.54
CA THR A 342 3.10 25.90 0.35
C THR A 342 3.57 25.46 1.73
N GLN A 343 3.34 24.21 2.11
CA GLN A 343 3.56 23.74 3.48
C GLN A 343 4.92 23.05 3.61
N THR A 344 5.92 23.80 4.06
CA THR A 344 7.30 23.29 4.25
C THR A 344 7.49 22.48 5.52
N ASP A 345 6.61 22.66 6.50
CA ASP A 345 6.79 22.11 7.85
C ASP A 345 6.01 20.81 8.07
N LEU A 346 5.25 20.35 7.07
CA LEU A 346 4.54 19.07 7.11
C LEU A 346 5.26 18.04 6.27
N ARG A 347 5.37 16.82 6.82
CA ARG A 347 5.77 15.65 6.06
C ARG A 347 4.57 15.17 5.25
N VAL A 348 4.62 15.36 3.94
CA VAL A 348 3.51 15.02 3.03
C VAL A 348 3.85 13.81 2.18
N LEU A 349 3.01 12.78 2.26
CA LEU A 349 3.03 11.62 1.36
C LEU A 349 1.83 11.70 0.41
N ILE A 350 2.08 11.84 -0.89
CA ILE A 350 1.04 11.79 -1.91
C ILE A 350 0.93 10.36 -2.45
N ILE A 351 -0.27 9.80 -2.42
CA ILE A 351 -0.56 8.47 -2.96
C ILE A 351 -1.66 8.60 -4.03
N ASP A 352 -1.31 8.30 -5.28
CA ASP A 352 -2.29 8.12 -6.34
C ASP A 352 -2.97 6.76 -6.20
N ILE A 353 -4.26 6.80 -5.89
CA ILE A 353 -5.13 5.62 -5.73
C ILE A 353 -6.10 5.47 -6.91
N SER A 354 -5.83 6.11 -8.05
CA SER A 354 -6.75 6.14 -9.20
C SER A 354 -7.09 4.78 -9.76
N GLU A 355 -6.10 3.89 -9.77
CA GLU A 355 -6.23 2.52 -10.25
C GLU A 355 -6.26 1.48 -9.11
N MET A 356 -6.50 1.93 -7.88
CA MET A 356 -6.51 1.08 -6.69
C MET A 356 -7.94 0.94 -6.13
N ASP A 357 -8.31 -0.26 -5.69
CA ASP A 357 -9.51 -0.53 -4.90
C ASP A 357 -9.10 -1.15 -3.55
N PHE A 358 -8.43 -0.37 -2.70
CA PHE A 358 -7.96 -0.83 -1.38
C PHE A 358 -9.08 -1.24 -0.41
N VAL A 359 -10.34 -1.00 -0.76
CA VAL A 359 -11.48 -1.50 0.01
C VAL A 359 -11.69 -2.98 -0.25
N LYS A 360 -11.60 -3.43 -1.52
CA LYS A 360 -11.78 -4.84 -1.90
C LYS A 360 -10.48 -5.61 -2.10
N SER A 361 -9.42 -4.92 -2.50
CA SER A 361 -8.10 -5.48 -2.77
C SER A 361 -7.24 -5.33 -1.52
N SER A 362 -6.98 -6.45 -0.84
CA SER A 362 -6.00 -6.49 0.26
C SER A 362 -4.59 -6.15 -0.21
N TYR A 363 -4.31 -6.39 -1.50
CA TYR A 363 -3.04 -6.03 -2.12
C TYR A 363 -2.88 -4.51 -2.22
N ASP A 364 -3.88 -3.81 -2.79
CA ASP A 364 -3.82 -2.36 -2.93
C ASP A 364 -3.77 -1.68 -1.56
N TYR A 365 -4.51 -2.24 -0.57
CA TYR A 365 -4.41 -1.80 0.81
C TYR A 365 -3.01 -1.95 1.36
N GLN A 366 -2.40 -3.13 1.23
CA GLN A 366 -1.03 -3.37 1.71
C GLN A 366 -0.01 -2.46 1.00
N SER A 367 -0.17 -2.21 -0.30
CA SER A 367 0.67 -1.27 -1.05
C SER A 367 0.59 0.17 -0.52
N ILE A 368 -0.60 0.61 -0.09
CA ILE A 368 -0.77 1.90 0.59
C ILE A 368 -0.08 1.88 1.96
N ILE A 369 -0.27 0.82 2.75
CA ILE A 369 0.36 0.69 4.06
C ILE A 369 1.89 0.69 3.94
N ASP A 370 2.46 -0.08 3.01
CA ASP A 370 3.90 -0.11 2.76
C ASP A 370 4.44 1.29 2.43
N ARG A 371 3.71 2.09 1.65
CA ARG A 371 4.13 3.46 1.32
C ARG A 371 4.12 4.34 2.56
N ILE A 372 3.12 4.20 3.44
CA ILE A 372 3.01 4.97 4.68
C ILE A 372 4.11 4.57 5.67
N THR A 373 4.29 3.27 5.92
CA THR A 373 5.22 2.76 6.93
C THR A 373 6.67 2.84 6.48
N ASN A 374 6.96 2.81 5.17
CA ASN A 374 8.32 3.02 4.67
C ASN A 374 8.62 4.47 4.30
N PHE A 375 7.68 5.40 4.47
CA PHE A 375 7.95 6.81 4.22
C PHE A 375 9.02 7.34 5.18
N THR A 376 10.13 7.78 4.61
CA THR A 376 11.26 8.42 5.28
C THR A 376 11.51 9.75 4.58
N ASP A 377 11.85 10.78 5.35
CA ASP A 377 12.06 12.17 4.91
C ASP A 377 13.02 12.34 3.72
#